data_AF-A0A1Y5KCR0-F1
#
_entry.id   AF-A0A1Y5KCR0-F1
#
_cell.length_a   1.000
_cell.length_b   1.000
_cell.length_c   1.000
_cell.angle_alpha   90.00
_cell.angle_beta   90.00
_cell.angle_gamma   90.00
#
_symmetry.space_group_name_H-M   'P 1'
#
loop_
_entity.id
_entity.type
_entity.pdbx_description
1 polymer ?
#
loop_
_entity_poly.entity_id
_entity_poly.type
_entity_poly.pdbx_seq_one_letter_code
_entity_poly.pdbx_strand_id
1 'polypeptide(L)'
;MSLFSGPGNRLVVLYALILAAVSAGMLLSSKYVVGHEGDELQTLVAVVLAGHAGILLLLCLFTFQRLENRGPEELQHKSMDAELRQWKLLTGFPKQLLWFTFISSMAVAQICHMILLGLPPWSMDTANQYAQSTLSNLTTYLALGLIFYSTARWVLRPFIMELRLYRHEDIRFKSATWSFILAAVCGQVYMLLRLVRYAGTARREGDSPDFVTFAAIGVIVSVVTLIVVYGMSRYLFRDIERLTEGLRELAGFRRGELLRHLPIGSPYEAGELTLAFNALQGRFEREYARLDRDIQLAVQVQQQLLSNLQPALGDWRFNGECRRATEVGGGFYDVIPLDGGRAAIVAGCVTGNGLPSALVMSSVLMLLRSRMQDAATAGEWLTRLDQECKPIMQEDMRVHIGIGMIDNDRETLHVAMAGQMQLLLEHNGSTSGTESGAEPLGRRSPASVTEKIYPLAGACRVTLQMTEGGDVSAGEALDDAMFPEDSSSITACRNGEGKRHEEEQ
;
A
#
# COMPACT_ATOMS: atom_id res chain seq x y z
N MET A 1 -14.89 -33.23 12.64
CA MET A 1 -15.71 -32.20 11.96
C MET A 1 -15.01 -31.64 10.69
N SER A 2 -14.20 -32.46 10.00
CA SER A 2 -13.32 -32.08 8.88
C SER A 2 -13.77 -32.60 7.51
N LEU A 3 -14.90 -33.31 7.42
CA LEU A 3 -15.44 -33.86 6.16
C LEU A 3 -16.14 -32.80 5.27
N PHE A 4 -16.29 -31.55 5.72
CA PHE A 4 -16.96 -30.45 4.98
C PHE A 4 -16.06 -29.23 4.69
N SER A 5 -14.74 -29.32 4.90
CA SER A 5 -13.85 -28.16 4.76
C SER A 5 -13.49 -27.82 3.31
N GLY A 6 -13.50 -28.81 2.40
CA GLY A 6 -13.09 -28.62 1.00
C GLY A 6 -14.10 -27.84 0.15
N PRO A 7 -13.64 -27.12 -0.90
CA PRO A 7 -14.53 -26.38 -1.80
C PRO A 7 -15.54 -27.28 -2.52
N GLY A 8 -15.14 -28.52 -2.87
CA GLY A 8 -16.00 -29.52 -3.53
C GLY A 8 -17.20 -29.90 -2.67
N ASN A 9 -16.99 -30.23 -1.39
CA ASN A 9 -18.08 -30.67 -0.51
C ASN A 9 -19.11 -29.57 -0.24
N ARG A 10 -18.66 -28.31 -0.12
CA ARG A 10 -19.57 -27.16 0.00
C ARG A 10 -20.44 -26.99 -1.24
N LEU A 11 -19.88 -27.19 -2.43
CA LEU A 11 -20.61 -27.12 -3.68
C LEU A 11 -21.65 -28.24 -3.80
N VAL A 12 -21.27 -29.48 -3.47
CA VAL A 12 -22.17 -30.64 -3.53
C VAL A 12 -23.41 -30.45 -2.66
N VAL A 13 -23.24 -29.96 -1.43
CA VAL A 13 -24.37 -29.66 -0.53
C VAL A 13 -25.29 -28.60 -1.15
N LEU A 14 -24.72 -27.55 -1.74
CA LEU A 14 -25.51 -26.49 -2.39
C LEU A 14 -26.21 -26.97 -3.65
N TYR A 15 -25.61 -27.87 -4.44
CA TYR A 15 -26.26 -28.49 -5.59
C TYR A 15 -27.51 -29.25 -5.17
N ALA A 16 -27.40 -30.07 -4.12
CA ALA A 16 -28.53 -30.82 -3.59
C ALA A 16 -29.66 -29.90 -3.11
N LEU A 17 -29.32 -28.84 -2.36
CA LEU A 17 -30.31 -27.86 -1.87
C LEU A 17 -31.01 -27.11 -3.01
N ILE A 18 -30.25 -26.63 -4.00
CA ILE A 18 -30.80 -25.90 -5.15
C ILE A 18 -31.68 -26.82 -6.00
N LEU A 19 -31.23 -28.04 -6.32
CA LEU A 19 -32.03 -29.00 -7.09
C LEU A 19 -33.29 -29.44 -6.32
N ALA A 20 -33.22 -29.60 -5.00
CA ALA A 20 -34.38 -29.90 -4.17
C ALA A 20 -35.41 -28.75 -4.21
N ALA A 21 -34.95 -27.50 -4.09
CA ALA A 21 -35.82 -26.32 -4.19
C ALA A 21 -36.46 -26.19 -5.59
N VAL A 22 -35.69 -26.44 -6.65
CA VAL A 22 -36.20 -26.44 -8.03
C VAL A 22 -37.21 -27.56 -8.23
N SER A 23 -36.93 -28.77 -7.77
CA SER A 23 -37.85 -29.91 -7.85
C SER A 23 -39.16 -29.61 -7.11
N ALA A 24 -39.09 -29.09 -5.88
CA ALA A 24 -40.26 -28.69 -5.12
C ALA A 24 -41.08 -27.61 -5.85
N GLY A 25 -40.42 -26.60 -6.43
CA GLY A 25 -41.07 -25.55 -7.22
C GLY A 25 -41.76 -26.11 -8.47
N MET A 26 -41.13 -27.05 -9.19
CA MET A 26 -41.73 -27.69 -10.37
C MET A 26 -42.97 -28.53 -9.99
N LEU A 27 -42.91 -29.27 -8.88
CA LEU A 27 -44.03 -30.09 -8.40
C LEU A 27 -45.20 -29.24 -7.89
N LEU A 28 -44.91 -28.17 -7.15
CA LEU A 28 -45.92 -27.18 -6.72
C LEU A 28 -46.59 -26.53 -7.94
N SER A 29 -45.80 -26.12 -8.94
CA SER A 29 -46.33 -25.56 -10.18
C SER A 29 -47.20 -26.55 -10.92
N SER A 30 -46.79 -27.82 -11.03
CA SER A 30 -47.59 -28.84 -11.72
C SER A 30 -48.93 -29.09 -11.01
N LYS A 31 -48.92 -29.22 -9.68
CA LYS A 31 -50.12 -29.48 -8.89
C LYS A 31 -51.11 -28.31 -8.91
N TYR A 32 -50.62 -27.08 -8.69
CA TYR A 32 -51.50 -25.92 -8.46
C TYR A 32 -51.74 -25.05 -9.70
N VAL A 33 -50.87 -25.11 -10.71
CA VAL A 33 -51.00 -24.29 -11.93
C VAL A 33 -51.51 -25.10 -13.13
N VAL A 34 -51.11 -26.37 -13.24
CA VAL A 34 -51.50 -27.23 -14.38
C VAL A 34 -52.63 -28.19 -14.02
N GLY A 35 -52.91 -28.42 -12.73
CA GLY A 35 -54.06 -29.21 -12.27
C GLY A 35 -53.95 -30.73 -12.50
N HIS A 36 -52.73 -31.29 -12.55
CA HIS A 36 -52.56 -32.75 -12.63
C HIS A 36 -53.03 -33.44 -11.33
N GLU A 37 -53.87 -34.47 -11.45
CA GLU A 37 -54.40 -35.27 -10.32
C GLU A 37 -54.14 -36.78 -10.51
N GLY A 38 -54.12 -37.54 -9.42
CA GLY A 38 -54.02 -39.01 -9.46
C GLY A 38 -52.68 -39.58 -9.94
N ASP A 39 -52.74 -40.60 -10.81
CA ASP A 39 -51.58 -41.37 -11.31
C ASP A 39 -50.62 -40.55 -12.20
N GLU A 40 -51.13 -39.52 -12.88
CA GLU A 40 -50.30 -38.62 -13.70
C GLU A 40 -49.33 -37.81 -12.85
N LEU A 41 -49.77 -37.35 -11.68
CA LEU A 41 -48.92 -36.62 -10.74
C LEU A 41 -47.84 -37.54 -10.14
N GLN A 42 -48.17 -38.80 -9.84
CA GLN A 42 -47.19 -39.77 -9.31
C GLN A 42 -46.09 -40.09 -10.33
N THR A 43 -46.50 -40.30 -11.59
CA THR A 43 -45.57 -40.57 -12.70
C THR A 43 -44.65 -39.36 -12.94
N LEU A 44 -45.21 -38.14 -12.93
CA LEU A 44 -44.43 -36.91 -13.08
C LEU A 44 -43.44 -36.70 -11.93
N VAL A 45 -43.85 -36.95 -10.68
CA VAL A 45 -42.97 -36.87 -9.49
C VAL A 45 -41.79 -37.81 -9.65
N ALA A 46 -42.03 -39.07 -10.03
CA ALA A 46 -40.98 -40.07 -10.21
C ALA A 46 -39.97 -39.64 -11.29
N VAL A 47 -40.46 -39.15 -12.44
CA VAL A 47 -39.60 -38.70 -13.56
C VAL A 47 -38.78 -37.45 -13.17
N VAL A 48 -39.38 -36.47 -12.50
CA VAL A 48 -38.69 -35.24 -12.07
C VAL A 48 -37.59 -35.57 -11.07
N LEU A 49 -37.89 -36.38 -10.05
CA LEU A 49 -36.91 -36.76 -9.03
C LEU A 49 -35.77 -37.61 -9.62
N ALA A 50 -36.08 -38.58 -10.49
CA ALA A 50 -35.07 -39.39 -11.16
C ALA A 50 -34.15 -38.53 -12.06
N GLY A 51 -34.71 -37.60 -12.82
CA GLY A 51 -33.95 -36.66 -13.65
C GLY A 51 -33.02 -35.76 -12.83
N HIS A 52 -33.52 -35.17 -11.73
CA HIS A 52 -32.71 -34.31 -10.86
C HIS A 52 -31.65 -35.10 -10.08
N ALA A 53 -31.92 -36.35 -9.69
CA ALA A 53 -30.93 -37.24 -9.10
C ALA A 53 -29.79 -37.56 -10.09
N GLY A 54 -30.12 -37.80 -11.36
CA GLY A 54 -29.13 -37.98 -12.43
C GLY A 54 -28.27 -36.73 -12.63
N ILE A 55 -28.89 -35.54 -12.67
CA ILE A 55 -28.17 -34.26 -12.77
C ILE A 55 -27.25 -34.05 -11.56
N LEU A 56 -27.73 -34.31 -10.34
CA LEU A 56 -26.92 -34.19 -9.12
C LEU A 56 -25.68 -35.09 -9.19
N LEU A 57 -25.82 -36.34 -9.62
CA LEU A 57 -24.71 -37.28 -9.78
C LEU A 57 -23.69 -36.78 -10.81
N LEU A 58 -24.15 -36.28 -11.95
CA LEU A 58 -23.28 -35.69 -12.99
C LEU A 58 -22.51 -34.47 -12.45
N LEU A 59 -23.17 -33.58 -11.71
CA LEU A 59 -22.54 -32.41 -11.11
C LEU A 59 -21.51 -32.78 -10.04
N CYS A 60 -21.80 -33.80 -9.22
CA CYS A 60 -20.86 -34.32 -8.22
C CYS A 60 -19.61 -34.90 -8.91
N LEU A 61 -19.79 -35.76 -9.92
CA LEU A 61 -18.69 -36.36 -10.67
C LEU A 61 -17.82 -35.29 -11.35
N PHE A 62 -18.47 -34.31 -12.00
CA PHE A 62 -17.79 -33.20 -12.65
C PHE A 62 -16.96 -32.37 -11.66
N THR A 63 -17.52 -32.10 -10.47
CA THR A 63 -16.85 -31.31 -9.43
C THR A 63 -15.68 -32.08 -8.83
N PHE A 64 -15.85 -33.38 -8.53
CA PHE A 64 -14.79 -34.25 -8.00
C PHE A 64 -13.59 -34.35 -8.95
N GLN A 65 -13.85 -34.60 -10.25
CA GLN A 65 -12.79 -34.69 -11.28
C GLN A 65 -12.00 -33.39 -11.44
N ARG A 66 -12.63 -32.23 -11.23
CA ARG A 66 -12.01 -30.92 -11.44
C ARG A 66 -11.36 -30.33 -10.20
N LEU A 67 -11.95 -30.49 -9.02
CA LEU A 67 -11.50 -29.82 -7.79
C LEU A 67 -10.78 -30.75 -6.80
N GLU A 68 -11.05 -32.05 -6.80
CA GLU A 68 -10.64 -32.95 -5.71
C GLU A 68 -9.62 -34.01 -6.16
N ASN A 69 -9.62 -34.40 -7.44
CA ASN A 69 -8.74 -35.45 -7.97
C ASN A 69 -7.28 -34.99 -8.26
N ARG A 70 -6.78 -33.96 -7.57
CA ARG A 70 -5.37 -33.51 -7.63
C ARG A 70 -4.76 -33.65 -6.25
N GLY A 71 -3.92 -34.68 -6.08
CA GLY A 71 -3.50 -35.22 -4.79
C GLY A 71 -2.61 -34.33 -3.92
N PRO A 72 -2.37 -34.73 -2.65
CA PRO A 72 -1.68 -33.95 -1.63
C PRO A 72 -0.17 -33.74 -1.84
N GLU A 73 0.47 -34.36 -2.83
CA GLU A 73 1.93 -34.27 -3.04
C GLU A 73 2.40 -33.01 -3.79
N GLU A 74 1.53 -32.27 -4.49
CA GLU A 74 1.90 -30.97 -5.13
C GLU A 74 1.94 -29.79 -4.13
N LEU A 75 1.58 -30.00 -2.85
CA LEU A 75 1.35 -28.94 -1.87
C LEU A 75 2.54 -28.63 -0.95
N GLN A 76 3.62 -29.43 -0.98
CA GLN A 76 4.77 -29.23 -0.08
C GLN A 76 5.83 -28.26 -0.62
N HIS A 77 5.84 -27.99 -1.93
CA HIS A 77 6.61 -26.90 -2.55
C HIS A 77 5.69 -26.14 -3.51
N LYS A 78 4.88 -25.22 -2.98
CA LYS A 78 4.04 -24.33 -3.81
C LYS A 78 4.94 -23.37 -4.59
N SER A 79 5.44 -23.81 -5.73
CA SER A 79 6.00 -22.90 -6.71
C SER A 79 4.91 -21.91 -7.14
N MET A 80 5.30 -20.70 -7.52
CA MET A 80 4.37 -19.68 -8.02
C MET A 80 3.51 -20.22 -9.19
N ASP A 81 4.07 -21.13 -10.00
CA ASP A 81 3.36 -21.79 -11.09
C ASP A 81 2.25 -22.72 -10.62
N ALA A 82 2.46 -23.44 -9.52
CA ALA A 82 1.44 -24.31 -8.93
C ALA A 82 0.25 -23.47 -8.41
N GLU A 83 0.53 -22.34 -7.77
CA GLU A 83 -0.52 -21.41 -7.34
C GLU A 83 -1.25 -20.77 -8.53
N LEU A 84 -0.54 -20.42 -9.61
CA LEU A 84 -1.17 -19.93 -10.84
C LEU A 84 -2.10 -20.97 -11.47
N ARG A 85 -1.68 -22.24 -11.51
CA ARG A 85 -2.53 -23.34 -12.01
C ARG A 85 -3.78 -23.47 -11.16
N GLN A 86 -3.65 -23.43 -9.84
CA GLN A 86 -4.77 -23.49 -8.91
C GLN A 86 -5.71 -22.29 -9.07
N TRP A 87 -5.15 -21.09 -9.21
CA TRP A 87 -5.91 -19.87 -9.47
C TRP A 87 -6.72 -19.95 -10.78
N LYS A 88 -6.10 -20.39 -11.88
CA LYS A 88 -6.77 -20.58 -13.19
C LYS A 88 -7.91 -21.60 -13.10
N LEU A 89 -7.71 -22.65 -12.31
CA LEU A 89 -8.70 -23.70 -12.09
C LEU A 89 -9.90 -23.17 -11.29
N LEU A 90 -9.67 -22.53 -10.15
CA LEU A 90 -10.73 -22.01 -9.28
C LEU A 90 -11.52 -20.86 -9.93
N THR A 91 -10.84 -19.95 -10.62
CA THR A 91 -11.49 -18.83 -11.32
C THR A 91 -12.22 -19.26 -12.59
N GLY A 92 -11.75 -20.32 -13.27
CA GLY A 92 -12.36 -20.87 -14.47
C GLY A 92 -13.54 -21.81 -14.21
N PHE A 93 -13.57 -22.48 -13.05
CA PHE A 93 -14.56 -23.50 -12.70
C PHE A 93 -16.03 -23.04 -12.82
N PRO A 94 -16.45 -21.86 -12.30
CA PRO A 94 -17.85 -21.43 -12.38
C PRO A 94 -18.39 -21.38 -13.82
N LYS A 95 -17.58 -20.93 -14.78
CA LYS A 95 -17.98 -20.89 -16.20
C LYS A 95 -18.15 -22.29 -16.77
N GLN A 96 -17.28 -23.22 -16.41
CA GLN A 96 -17.38 -24.61 -16.88
C GLN A 96 -18.61 -25.28 -16.27
N LEU A 97 -18.90 -25.03 -15.00
CA LEU A 97 -20.07 -25.53 -14.30
C LEU A 97 -21.38 -25.05 -14.93
N LEU A 98 -21.47 -23.77 -15.34
CA LEU A 98 -22.63 -23.24 -16.06
C LEU A 98 -22.95 -24.05 -17.31
N TRP A 99 -21.97 -24.19 -18.21
CA TRP A 99 -22.17 -24.89 -19.48
C TRP A 99 -22.41 -26.38 -19.28
N PHE A 100 -21.69 -27.00 -18.34
CA PHE A 100 -21.89 -28.40 -18.01
C PHE A 100 -23.31 -28.65 -17.48
N THR A 101 -23.81 -27.81 -16.56
CA THR A 101 -25.18 -27.90 -16.04
C THR A 101 -26.19 -27.75 -17.17
N PHE A 102 -26.04 -26.73 -18.01
CA PHE A 102 -26.96 -26.46 -19.11
C PHE A 102 -27.04 -27.64 -20.09
N ILE A 103 -25.89 -28.14 -20.56
CA ILE A 103 -25.82 -29.23 -21.54
C ILE A 103 -26.32 -30.55 -20.94
N SER A 104 -25.86 -30.91 -19.74
CA SER A 104 -26.26 -32.16 -19.09
C SER A 104 -27.75 -32.18 -18.76
N SER A 105 -28.29 -31.10 -18.22
CA SER A 105 -29.72 -31.00 -17.89
C SER A 105 -30.59 -31.00 -19.14
N MET A 106 -30.14 -30.32 -20.22
CA MET A 106 -30.77 -30.42 -21.54
C MET A 106 -30.80 -31.87 -22.03
N ALA A 107 -29.67 -32.56 -22.04
CA ALA A 107 -29.59 -33.94 -22.53
C ALA A 107 -30.53 -34.88 -21.75
N VAL A 108 -30.50 -34.80 -20.41
CA VAL A 108 -31.39 -35.59 -19.55
C VAL A 108 -32.85 -35.30 -19.85
N ALA A 109 -33.23 -34.02 -19.99
CA ALA A 109 -34.62 -33.66 -20.28
C ALA A 109 -35.09 -34.13 -21.67
N GLN A 110 -34.22 -34.09 -22.68
CA GLN A 110 -34.58 -34.59 -24.02
C GLN A 110 -34.74 -36.12 -24.03
N ILE A 111 -33.88 -36.84 -23.32
CA ILE A 111 -34.01 -38.29 -23.14
C ILE A 111 -35.34 -38.63 -22.45
N CYS A 112 -35.67 -37.95 -21.36
CA CYS A 112 -36.95 -38.13 -20.67
C CYS A 112 -38.14 -37.86 -21.61
N HIS A 113 -38.08 -36.81 -22.45
CA HIS A 113 -39.12 -36.54 -23.43
C HIS A 113 -39.27 -37.64 -24.48
N MET A 114 -38.16 -38.17 -25.00
CA MET A 114 -38.19 -39.26 -25.98
C MET A 114 -38.74 -40.56 -25.37
N ILE A 115 -38.48 -40.82 -24.09
CA ILE A 115 -39.04 -41.96 -23.36
C ILE A 115 -40.56 -41.79 -23.17
N LEU A 116 -41.02 -40.60 -22.80
CA LEU A 116 -42.43 -40.32 -22.54
C LEU A 116 -43.29 -40.23 -23.81
N LEU A 117 -42.77 -39.63 -24.88
CA LEU A 117 -43.51 -39.38 -26.13
C LEU A 117 -43.31 -40.47 -27.20
N GLY A 118 -42.35 -41.39 -26.99
CA GLY A 118 -41.95 -42.39 -27.98
C GLY A 118 -41.04 -41.82 -29.09
N LEU A 119 -40.43 -42.70 -29.87
CA LEU A 119 -39.53 -42.32 -30.97
C LEU A 119 -40.34 -41.85 -32.20
N PRO A 120 -39.82 -40.87 -32.98
CA PRO A 120 -40.47 -40.37 -34.18
C PRO A 120 -40.68 -41.48 -35.24
N PRO A 121 -41.66 -41.35 -36.15
CA PRO A 121 -42.36 -40.11 -36.53
C PRO A 121 -43.51 -39.70 -35.60
N TRP A 122 -43.63 -38.40 -35.35
CA TRP A 122 -44.65 -37.81 -34.46
C TRP A 122 -45.78 -37.16 -35.26
N SER A 123 -46.97 -37.08 -34.65
CA SER A 123 -48.05 -36.23 -35.17
C SER A 123 -47.67 -34.74 -35.04
N MET A 124 -48.34 -33.87 -35.80
CA MET A 124 -48.09 -32.42 -35.74
C MET A 124 -48.31 -31.86 -34.33
N ASP A 125 -49.29 -32.40 -33.58
CA ASP A 125 -49.56 -31.99 -32.21
C ASP A 125 -48.45 -32.42 -31.25
N THR A 126 -47.98 -33.67 -31.36
CA THR A 126 -46.87 -34.18 -30.55
C THR A 126 -45.56 -33.44 -30.86
N ALA A 127 -45.29 -33.14 -32.13
CA ALA A 127 -44.13 -32.34 -32.54
C ALA A 127 -44.18 -30.91 -31.96
N ASN A 128 -45.36 -30.29 -31.94
CA ASN A 128 -45.55 -28.97 -31.36
C ASN A 128 -45.39 -28.97 -29.83
N GLN A 129 -45.94 -29.99 -29.15
CA GLN A 129 -45.73 -30.18 -27.70
C GLN A 129 -44.26 -30.38 -27.35
N TYR A 130 -43.53 -31.19 -28.12
CA TYR A 130 -42.09 -31.41 -27.95
C TYR A 130 -41.29 -30.11 -28.13
N ALA A 131 -41.58 -29.34 -29.19
CA ALA A 131 -40.91 -28.07 -29.46
C ALA A 131 -41.14 -27.05 -28.32
N GLN A 132 -42.39 -26.95 -27.83
CA GLN A 132 -42.73 -26.06 -26.73
C GLN A 132 -42.06 -26.46 -25.41
N SER A 133 -42.02 -27.76 -25.11
CA SER A 133 -41.36 -28.25 -23.88
C SER A 133 -39.84 -28.04 -23.94
N THR A 134 -39.23 -28.28 -25.11
CA THR A 134 -37.81 -28.02 -25.35
C THR A 134 -37.45 -26.56 -25.10
N LEU A 135 -38.24 -25.62 -25.63
CA LEU A 135 -38.02 -24.19 -25.44
C LEU A 135 -38.14 -23.79 -23.95
N SER A 136 -39.07 -24.40 -23.21
CA SER A 136 -39.23 -24.16 -21.77
C SER A 136 -38.10 -24.76 -20.92
N ASN A 137 -37.60 -25.92 -21.31
CA ASN A 137 -36.48 -26.56 -20.64
C ASN A 137 -35.18 -25.77 -20.88
N LEU A 138 -35.02 -25.20 -22.09
CA LEU A 138 -33.86 -24.39 -22.47
C LEU A 138 -33.67 -23.23 -21.49
N THR A 139 -34.75 -22.49 -21.24
CA THR A 139 -34.74 -21.32 -20.37
C THR A 139 -34.55 -21.71 -18.91
N THR A 140 -35.20 -22.78 -18.46
CA THR A 140 -35.10 -23.28 -17.07
C THR A 140 -33.68 -23.73 -16.73
N TYR A 141 -33.04 -24.52 -17.59
CA TYR A 141 -31.69 -25.01 -17.31
C TYR A 141 -30.61 -23.96 -17.54
N LEU A 142 -30.86 -22.95 -18.37
CA LEU A 142 -29.99 -21.78 -18.48
C LEU A 142 -30.02 -20.96 -17.18
N ALA A 143 -31.21 -20.73 -16.61
CA ALA A 143 -31.35 -20.08 -15.31
C ALA A 143 -30.69 -20.88 -14.19
N LEU A 144 -30.87 -22.21 -14.17
CA LEU A 144 -30.20 -23.10 -13.22
C LEU A 144 -28.67 -23.02 -13.33
N GLY A 145 -28.14 -23.01 -14.57
CA GLY A 145 -26.71 -22.83 -14.83
C GLY A 145 -26.17 -21.49 -14.32
N LEU A 146 -26.93 -20.40 -14.43
CA LEU A 146 -26.57 -19.09 -13.88
C LEU A 146 -26.57 -19.07 -12.35
N ILE A 147 -27.50 -19.77 -11.71
CA ILE A 147 -27.53 -19.94 -10.24
C ILE A 147 -26.30 -20.71 -9.76
N PHE A 148 -25.93 -21.80 -10.44
CA PHE A 148 -24.71 -22.53 -10.09
C PHE A 148 -23.44 -21.74 -10.38
N TYR A 149 -23.40 -20.96 -11.47
CA TYR A 149 -22.30 -20.03 -11.74
C TYR A 149 -22.08 -19.04 -10.58
N SER A 150 -23.14 -18.37 -10.13
CA SER A 150 -23.05 -17.37 -9.06
C SER A 150 -22.68 -18.01 -7.72
N THR A 151 -23.32 -19.14 -7.39
CA THR A 151 -23.06 -19.90 -6.16
C THR A 151 -21.63 -20.41 -6.11
N ALA A 152 -21.12 -20.97 -7.21
CA ALA A 152 -19.76 -21.48 -7.26
C ALA A 152 -18.73 -20.35 -7.08
N ARG A 153 -18.96 -19.20 -7.70
CA ARG A 153 -18.08 -18.03 -7.53
C ARG A 153 -18.04 -17.55 -6.08
N TRP A 154 -19.17 -17.58 -5.38
CA TRP A 154 -19.24 -17.23 -3.97
C TRP A 154 -18.51 -18.24 -3.07
N VAL A 155 -18.73 -19.54 -3.26
CA VAL A 155 -18.11 -20.62 -2.46
C VAL A 155 -16.61 -20.70 -2.66
N LEU A 156 -16.12 -20.50 -3.88
CA LEU A 156 -14.69 -20.60 -4.20
C LEU A 156 -13.88 -19.38 -3.78
N ARG A 157 -14.53 -18.23 -3.54
CA ARG A 157 -13.85 -16.97 -3.25
C ARG A 157 -12.87 -17.04 -2.07
N PRO A 158 -13.21 -17.60 -0.89
CA PRO A 158 -12.27 -17.67 0.23
C PRO A 158 -11.00 -18.43 -0.12
N PHE A 159 -11.13 -19.53 -0.86
CA PHE A 159 -9.99 -20.35 -1.30
C PHE A 159 -9.08 -19.64 -2.31
N ILE A 160 -9.66 -18.80 -3.17
CA ILE A 160 -8.88 -17.96 -4.10
C ILE A 160 -8.08 -16.91 -3.31
N MET A 161 -8.66 -16.34 -2.26
CA MET A 161 -8.02 -15.30 -1.44
C MET A 161 -6.90 -15.84 -0.54
N GLU A 162 -6.85 -17.15 -0.31
CA GLU A 162 -5.76 -17.82 0.42
C GLU A 162 -4.52 -18.06 -0.47
N LEU A 163 -4.63 -17.89 -1.79
CA LEU A 163 -3.50 -18.04 -2.71
C LEU A 163 -2.54 -16.84 -2.58
N ARG A 164 -1.24 -17.10 -2.62
CA ARG A 164 -0.16 -16.11 -2.51
C ARG A 164 0.28 -15.62 -3.90
N LEU A 165 -0.69 -15.43 -4.79
CA LEU A 165 -0.45 -14.96 -6.15
C LEU A 165 -0.47 -13.42 -6.17
N TYR A 166 0.71 -12.83 -6.06
CA TYR A 166 0.87 -11.36 -6.00
C TYR A 166 1.46 -10.75 -7.27
N ARG A 167 2.20 -11.53 -8.05
CA ARG A 167 2.90 -11.08 -9.27
C ARG A 167 2.98 -12.22 -10.28
N HIS A 168 2.45 -12.00 -11.48
CA HIS A 168 2.68 -12.89 -12.61
C HIS A 168 2.32 -12.18 -13.92
N GLU A 169 3.24 -12.17 -14.89
CA GLU A 169 3.07 -11.46 -16.17
C GLU A 169 2.07 -12.17 -17.11
N ASP A 170 1.91 -13.49 -16.96
CA ASP A 170 1.04 -14.31 -17.82
C ASP A 170 -0.47 -14.31 -17.48
N ILE A 171 -0.93 -13.46 -16.55
CA ILE A 171 -2.35 -13.38 -16.23
C ILE A 171 -3.06 -12.56 -17.31
N ARG A 172 -3.87 -13.24 -18.12
CA ARG A 172 -4.78 -12.58 -19.07
C ARG A 172 -6.12 -12.31 -18.40
N PHE A 173 -6.39 -11.04 -18.15
CA PHE A 173 -7.68 -10.59 -17.63
C PHE A 173 -8.74 -10.54 -18.73
N LYS A 174 -10.00 -10.75 -18.35
CA LYS A 174 -11.16 -10.68 -19.26
C LYS A 174 -12.12 -9.63 -18.75
N SER A 175 -13.01 -9.14 -19.61
CA SER A 175 -14.04 -8.22 -19.13
C SER A 175 -15.16 -8.94 -18.38
N ALA A 176 -15.50 -8.45 -17.17
CA ALA A 176 -16.65 -8.96 -16.42
C ALA A 176 -17.99 -8.57 -17.07
N THR A 177 -18.01 -7.49 -17.85
CA THR A 177 -19.21 -6.89 -18.45
C THR A 177 -20.03 -7.89 -19.26
N TRP A 178 -19.35 -8.75 -20.04
CA TRP A 178 -20.02 -9.79 -20.82
C TRP A 178 -20.79 -10.80 -19.98
N SER A 179 -20.36 -11.07 -18.74
CA SER A 179 -21.08 -11.98 -17.85
C SER A 179 -22.37 -11.34 -17.32
N PHE A 180 -22.36 -10.02 -17.08
CA PHE A 180 -23.58 -9.28 -16.70
C PHE A 180 -24.57 -9.14 -17.85
N ILE A 181 -24.07 -8.78 -19.04
CA ILE A 181 -24.90 -8.66 -20.24
C ILE A 181 -25.55 -10.02 -20.52
N LEU A 182 -24.77 -11.11 -20.48
CA LEU A 182 -25.31 -12.45 -20.68
C LEU A 182 -26.37 -12.79 -19.63
N ALA A 183 -26.12 -12.57 -18.34
CA ALA A 183 -27.10 -12.85 -17.29
C ALA A 183 -28.39 -12.03 -17.46
N ALA A 184 -28.28 -10.73 -17.78
CA ALA A 184 -29.42 -9.85 -17.99
C ALA A 184 -30.22 -10.24 -19.25
N VAL A 185 -29.55 -10.47 -20.38
CA VAL A 185 -30.18 -10.92 -21.63
C VAL A 185 -30.86 -12.27 -21.43
N CYS A 186 -30.19 -13.24 -20.79
CA CYS A 186 -30.80 -14.53 -20.49
C CYS A 186 -32.04 -14.39 -19.59
N GLY A 187 -32.01 -13.51 -18.58
CA GLY A 187 -33.17 -13.22 -17.73
C GLY A 187 -34.34 -12.60 -18.50
N GLN A 188 -34.06 -11.63 -19.39
CA GLN A 188 -35.08 -11.02 -20.24
C GLN A 188 -35.67 -12.00 -21.26
N VAL A 189 -34.82 -12.80 -21.92
CA VAL A 189 -35.26 -13.84 -22.85
C VAL A 189 -36.08 -14.90 -22.12
N TYR A 190 -35.68 -15.33 -20.93
CA TYR A 190 -36.45 -16.22 -20.06
C TYR A 190 -37.84 -15.64 -19.78
N MET A 191 -37.91 -14.37 -19.39
CA MET A 191 -39.17 -13.67 -19.12
C MET A 191 -40.08 -13.68 -20.35
N LEU A 192 -39.57 -13.23 -21.50
CA LEU A 192 -40.34 -13.13 -22.75
C LEU A 192 -40.89 -14.49 -23.18
N LEU A 193 -40.06 -15.54 -23.17
CA LEU A 193 -40.47 -16.88 -23.56
C LEU A 193 -41.54 -17.46 -22.61
N ARG A 194 -41.45 -17.17 -21.31
CA ARG A 194 -42.45 -17.62 -20.33
C ARG A 194 -43.78 -16.90 -20.50
N LEU A 195 -43.76 -15.60 -20.80
CA LEU A 195 -44.95 -14.81 -21.10
C LEU A 195 -45.64 -15.28 -22.40
N VAL A 196 -44.86 -15.52 -23.46
CA VAL A 196 -45.39 -16.07 -24.73
C VAL A 196 -46.02 -17.44 -24.51
N ARG A 197 -45.40 -18.31 -23.69
CA ARG A 197 -45.97 -19.62 -23.36
C ARG A 197 -47.31 -19.49 -22.64
N TYR A 198 -47.40 -18.66 -21.61
CA TYR A 198 -48.63 -18.45 -20.84
C TYR A 198 -49.77 -17.92 -21.71
N ALA A 199 -49.48 -16.93 -22.57
CA ALA A 199 -50.46 -16.39 -23.51
C ALA A 199 -50.91 -17.45 -24.54
N GLY A 200 -49.99 -18.32 -24.99
CA GLY A 200 -50.28 -19.40 -25.93
C GLY A 200 -51.16 -20.50 -25.35
N THR A 201 -50.95 -20.88 -24.08
CA THR A 201 -51.79 -21.88 -23.39
C THR A 201 -53.20 -21.36 -23.15
N ALA A 202 -53.35 -20.13 -22.64
CA ALA A 202 -54.67 -19.52 -22.40
C ALA A 202 -55.51 -19.48 -23.70
N ARG A 203 -54.89 -19.07 -24.82
CA ARG A 203 -55.58 -19.01 -26.12
C ARG A 203 -56.04 -20.38 -26.65
N ARG A 204 -55.33 -21.47 -26.32
CA ARG A 204 -55.71 -22.84 -26.73
C ARG A 204 -56.88 -23.38 -25.92
N GLU A 205 -56.92 -23.07 -24.63
CA GLU A 205 -57.99 -23.49 -23.71
C GLU A 205 -59.28 -22.66 -23.90
N GLY A 206 -59.24 -21.63 -24.76
CA GLY A 206 -60.37 -20.74 -25.01
C GLY A 206 -60.53 -19.64 -23.94
N ASP A 207 -59.56 -19.54 -23.04
CA ASP A 207 -59.56 -18.60 -21.92
C ASP A 207 -58.85 -17.29 -22.28
N SER A 208 -59.26 -16.18 -21.66
CA SER A 208 -58.50 -14.94 -21.75
C SER A 208 -57.33 -15.00 -20.75
N PRO A 209 -56.09 -14.68 -21.18
CA PRO A 209 -54.97 -14.66 -20.25
C PRO A 209 -55.22 -13.62 -19.16
N ASP A 210 -55.19 -14.08 -17.90
CA ASP A 210 -55.38 -13.21 -16.75
C ASP A 210 -54.18 -12.27 -16.60
N PHE A 211 -54.47 -10.97 -16.61
CA PHE A 211 -53.46 -9.93 -16.48
C PHE A 211 -52.71 -10.02 -15.15
N VAL A 212 -53.38 -10.43 -14.07
CA VAL A 212 -52.76 -10.55 -12.74
C VAL A 212 -51.69 -11.64 -12.76
N THR A 213 -52.01 -12.80 -13.32
CA THR A 213 -51.05 -13.91 -13.48
C THR A 213 -49.88 -13.52 -14.41
N PHE A 214 -50.16 -12.83 -15.51
CA PHE A 214 -49.13 -12.31 -16.42
C PHE A 214 -48.16 -11.36 -15.72
N ALA A 215 -48.70 -10.40 -14.97
CA ALA A 215 -47.91 -9.43 -14.20
C ALA A 215 -47.09 -10.12 -13.10
N ALA A 216 -47.66 -11.09 -12.39
CA ALA A 216 -46.98 -11.84 -11.34
C ALA A 216 -45.75 -12.60 -11.86
N ILE A 217 -45.88 -13.28 -13.00
CA ILE A 217 -44.74 -13.99 -13.64
C ILE A 217 -43.63 -13.00 -14.03
N GLY A 218 -43.98 -11.88 -14.67
CA GLY A 218 -43.02 -10.85 -15.06
C GLY A 218 -42.26 -10.26 -13.87
N VAL A 219 -42.97 -9.95 -12.78
CA VAL A 219 -42.38 -9.43 -11.54
C VAL A 219 -41.42 -10.44 -10.91
N ILE A 220 -41.83 -11.69 -10.74
CA ILE A 220 -41.00 -12.73 -10.11
C ILE A 220 -39.69 -12.91 -10.89
N VAL A 221 -39.77 -13.02 -12.23
CA VAL A 221 -38.58 -13.22 -13.06
C VAL A 221 -37.66 -12.00 -13.03
N SER A 222 -38.22 -10.79 -13.08
CA SER A 222 -37.45 -9.55 -12.99
C SER A 222 -36.73 -9.43 -11.66
N VAL A 223 -37.40 -9.75 -10.55
CA VAL A 223 -36.81 -9.75 -9.21
C VAL A 223 -35.67 -10.76 -9.11
N VAL A 224 -35.86 -12.00 -9.59
CA VAL A 224 -34.79 -13.02 -9.59
C VAL A 224 -33.60 -12.57 -10.43
N THR A 225 -33.84 -12.02 -11.63
CA THR A 225 -32.78 -11.49 -12.50
C THR A 225 -32.02 -10.35 -11.81
N LEU A 226 -32.73 -9.43 -11.15
CA LEU A 226 -32.14 -8.33 -10.41
C LEU A 226 -31.29 -8.82 -9.23
N ILE A 227 -31.75 -9.84 -8.49
CA ILE A 227 -30.99 -10.45 -7.39
C ILE A 227 -29.68 -11.07 -7.91
N VAL A 228 -29.73 -11.79 -9.03
CA VAL A 228 -28.52 -12.39 -9.64
C VAL A 228 -27.53 -11.30 -10.09
N VAL A 229 -28.01 -10.27 -10.78
CA VAL A 229 -27.19 -9.13 -11.23
C VAL A 229 -26.59 -8.39 -10.02
N TYR A 230 -27.39 -8.15 -8.98
CA TYR A 230 -26.93 -7.52 -7.75
C TYR A 230 -25.86 -8.34 -7.04
N GLY A 231 -26.05 -9.66 -6.90
CA GLY A 231 -25.07 -10.56 -6.32
C GLY A 231 -23.75 -10.58 -7.08
N MET A 232 -23.80 -10.62 -8.41
CA MET A 232 -22.62 -10.51 -9.27
C MET A 232 -21.94 -9.14 -9.14
N SER A 233 -22.71 -8.06 -9.03
CA SER A 233 -22.20 -6.69 -8.89
C SER A 233 -21.47 -6.51 -7.56
N ARG A 234 -22.08 -6.93 -6.45
CA ARG A 234 -21.48 -6.92 -5.10
C ARG A 234 -20.15 -7.66 -5.04
N TYR A 235 -19.97 -8.74 -5.81
CA TYR A 235 -18.70 -9.45 -5.88
C TYR A 235 -17.57 -8.55 -6.39
N LEU A 236 -17.79 -7.80 -7.48
CA LEU A 236 -16.77 -6.93 -8.08
C LEU A 236 -16.52 -5.69 -7.23
N PHE A 237 -17.57 -5.06 -6.71
CA PHE A 237 -17.42 -3.87 -5.87
C PHE A 237 -16.59 -4.15 -4.61
N ARG A 238 -16.72 -5.33 -4.00
CA ARG A 238 -15.90 -5.70 -2.84
C ARG A 238 -14.41 -5.80 -3.15
N ASP A 239 -14.02 -6.11 -4.38
CA ASP A 239 -12.60 -6.15 -4.76
C ASP A 239 -12.06 -4.71 -4.94
N ILE A 240 -12.89 -3.79 -5.45
CA ILE A 240 -12.55 -2.35 -5.57
C ILE A 240 -12.45 -1.68 -4.18
N GLU A 241 -13.37 -1.99 -3.26
CA GLU A 241 -13.33 -1.47 -1.88
C GLU A 241 -12.00 -1.84 -1.19
N ARG A 242 -11.54 -3.08 -1.34
CA ARG A 242 -10.26 -3.55 -0.80
C ARG A 242 -9.05 -2.84 -1.41
N LEU A 243 -9.09 -2.56 -2.72
CA LEU A 243 -8.05 -1.76 -3.37
C LEU A 243 -8.03 -0.33 -2.84
N THR A 244 -9.20 0.23 -2.55
CA THR A 244 -9.33 1.57 -1.97
C THR A 244 -8.77 1.60 -0.54
N GLU A 245 -9.03 0.56 0.25
CA GLU A 245 -8.41 0.38 1.57
C GLU A 245 -6.89 0.25 1.48
N GLY A 246 -6.38 -0.61 0.59
CA GLY A 246 -4.93 -0.76 0.36
C GLY A 246 -4.25 0.52 -0.11
N LEU A 247 -4.91 1.33 -0.95
CA LEU A 247 -4.43 2.64 -1.36
C LEU A 247 -4.38 3.63 -0.20
N ARG A 248 -5.36 3.61 0.71
CA ARG A 248 -5.35 4.45 1.92
C ARG A 248 -4.23 4.05 2.88
N GLU A 249 -4.00 2.75 3.05
CA GLU A 249 -2.87 2.25 3.84
C GLU A 249 -1.53 2.70 3.22
N LEU A 250 -1.39 2.62 1.90
CA LEU A 250 -0.19 3.08 1.19
C LEU A 250 -0.01 4.60 1.29
N ALA A 251 -1.08 5.38 1.27
CA ALA A 251 -1.03 6.83 1.47
C ALA A 251 -0.68 7.23 2.92
N GLY A 252 -1.03 6.39 3.90
CA GLY A 252 -0.71 6.59 5.32
C GLY A 252 0.64 5.99 5.74
N PHE A 253 1.40 5.45 4.80
CA PHE A 253 2.61 4.67 5.06
C PHE A 253 3.67 5.44 5.86
N ARG A 254 4.14 4.83 6.95
CA ARG A 254 5.26 5.33 7.76
C ARG A 254 6.52 4.48 7.58
N ARG A 255 7.68 5.11 7.75
CA ARG A 255 9.01 4.47 7.65
C ARG A 255 9.07 3.24 8.56
N GLY A 256 9.42 2.09 7.97
CA GLY A 256 9.61 0.83 8.71
C GLY A 256 8.38 -0.09 8.78
N GLU A 257 7.21 0.33 8.28
CA GLU A 257 6.06 -0.56 8.18
C GLU A 257 6.20 -1.51 6.97
N LEU A 258 5.70 -2.75 7.08
CA LEU A 258 5.66 -3.67 5.94
C LEU A 258 4.36 -3.47 5.16
N LEU A 259 4.46 -3.08 3.90
CA LEU A 259 3.31 -3.00 3.01
C LEU A 259 2.83 -4.42 2.65
N ARG A 260 1.54 -4.70 2.86
CA ARG A 260 0.95 -6.00 2.55
C ARG A 260 0.53 -6.07 1.10
N HIS A 261 0.98 -7.08 0.38
CA HIS A 261 0.53 -7.33 -0.99
C HIS A 261 -0.91 -7.84 -0.98
N LEU A 262 -1.73 -7.38 -1.93
CA LEU A 262 -3.12 -7.81 -2.06
C LEU A 262 -3.22 -9.07 -2.93
N PRO A 263 -3.94 -10.12 -2.51
CA PRO A 263 -4.10 -11.33 -3.31
C PRO A 263 -4.95 -11.04 -4.56
N ILE A 264 -4.55 -11.57 -5.72
CA ILE A 264 -5.30 -11.41 -6.97
C ILE A 264 -6.55 -12.30 -6.93
N GLY A 265 -7.67 -11.73 -6.49
CA GLY A 265 -8.92 -12.46 -6.23
C GLY A 265 -9.84 -12.70 -7.43
N SER A 266 -9.54 -12.11 -8.58
CA SER A 266 -10.48 -12.01 -9.70
C SER A 266 -9.76 -12.13 -11.05
N PRO A 267 -10.31 -12.88 -12.03
CA PRO A 267 -9.77 -12.95 -13.38
C PRO A 267 -10.23 -11.79 -14.30
N TYR A 268 -10.83 -10.76 -13.70
CA TYR A 268 -11.43 -9.62 -14.38
C TYR A 268 -10.69 -8.31 -14.06
N GLU A 269 -11.26 -7.16 -14.46
CA GLU A 269 -10.67 -5.83 -14.27
C GLU A 269 -10.23 -5.55 -12.83
N ALA A 270 -10.98 -6.03 -11.82
CA ALA A 270 -10.59 -5.88 -10.42
C ALA A 270 -9.28 -6.60 -10.06
N GLY A 271 -9.00 -7.75 -10.68
CA GLY A 271 -7.73 -8.45 -10.50
C GLY A 271 -6.58 -7.80 -11.25
N GLU A 272 -6.87 -7.20 -12.41
CA GLU A 272 -5.89 -6.42 -13.18
C GLU A 272 -5.42 -5.21 -12.39
N LEU A 273 -6.37 -4.47 -11.79
CA LEU A 273 -6.07 -3.38 -10.89
C LEU A 273 -5.28 -3.84 -9.66
N THR A 274 -5.59 -5.01 -9.11
CA THR A 274 -4.82 -5.60 -7.98
C THR A 274 -3.37 -5.90 -8.39
N LEU A 275 -3.17 -6.48 -9.58
CA LEU A 275 -1.83 -6.75 -10.11
C LEU A 275 -1.03 -5.46 -10.34
N ALA A 276 -1.66 -4.45 -10.95
CA ALA A 276 -1.05 -3.15 -11.19
C ALA A 276 -0.68 -2.44 -9.87
N PHE A 277 -1.58 -2.48 -8.88
CA PHE A 277 -1.35 -1.96 -7.54
C PHE A 277 -0.14 -2.64 -6.86
N ASN A 278 -0.09 -3.98 -6.85
CA ASN A 278 1.05 -4.73 -6.28
C ASN A 278 2.37 -4.40 -7.00
N ALA A 279 2.33 -4.21 -8.32
CA ALA A 279 3.51 -3.84 -9.09
C ALA A 279 4.01 -2.42 -8.74
N LEU A 280 3.09 -1.47 -8.57
CA LEU A 280 3.39 -0.11 -8.14
C LEU A 280 3.94 -0.08 -6.71
N GLN A 281 3.29 -0.77 -5.79
CA GLN A 281 3.74 -0.93 -4.40
C GLN A 281 5.18 -1.48 -4.34
N GLY A 282 5.46 -2.56 -5.07
CA GLY A 282 6.81 -3.14 -5.12
C GLY A 282 7.86 -2.25 -5.80
N ARG A 283 7.48 -1.21 -6.56
CA ARG A 283 8.41 -0.18 -7.05
C ARG A 283 8.66 0.86 -5.95
N PHE A 284 7.60 1.35 -5.30
CA PHE A 284 7.70 2.27 -4.17
C PHE A 284 8.58 1.71 -3.04
N GLU A 285 8.40 0.45 -2.65
CA GLU A 285 9.24 -0.20 -1.63
C GLU A 285 10.72 -0.16 -1.98
N ARG A 286 11.08 -0.44 -3.24
CA ARG A 286 12.48 -0.45 -3.71
C ARG A 286 13.08 0.94 -3.75
N GLU A 287 12.31 1.92 -4.22
CA GLU A 287 12.73 3.31 -4.29
C GLU A 287 12.88 3.92 -2.90
N TYR A 288 11.93 3.68 -2.02
CA TYR A 288 11.99 4.10 -0.62
C TYR A 288 13.17 3.47 0.11
N ALA A 289 13.39 2.16 -0.03
CA ALA A 289 14.55 1.48 0.57
C ALA A 289 15.88 2.00 0.01
N ARG A 290 15.91 2.48 -1.23
CA ARG A 290 17.10 3.13 -1.80
C ARG A 290 17.32 4.50 -1.17
N LEU A 291 16.29 5.34 -1.13
CA LEU A 291 16.37 6.67 -0.51
C LEU A 291 16.77 6.57 0.96
N ASP A 292 16.22 5.60 1.68
CA ASP A 292 16.54 5.33 3.08
C ASP A 292 18.02 4.99 3.26
N ARG A 293 18.57 4.09 2.43
CA ARG A 293 20.01 3.78 2.43
C ARG A 293 20.87 5.01 2.13
N ASP A 294 20.48 5.82 1.15
CA ASP A 294 21.22 7.02 0.77
C ASP A 294 21.23 8.05 1.92
N ILE A 295 20.11 8.23 2.63
CA ILE A 295 20.03 9.09 3.82
C ILE A 295 20.90 8.53 4.95
N GLN A 296 20.83 7.22 5.25
CA GLN A 296 21.66 6.62 6.30
C GLN A 296 23.15 6.76 6.01
N LEU A 297 23.56 6.62 4.75
CA LEU A 297 24.93 6.89 4.33
C LEU A 297 25.32 8.36 4.57
N ALA A 298 24.45 9.31 4.22
CA ALA A 298 24.69 10.73 4.47
C ALA A 298 24.83 11.03 5.98
N VAL A 299 24.01 10.39 6.84
CA VAL A 299 24.13 10.48 8.31
C VAL A 299 25.50 10.00 8.78
N GLN A 300 25.96 8.84 8.28
CA GLN A 300 27.25 8.27 8.64
C GLN A 300 28.41 9.17 8.20
N VAL A 301 28.38 9.69 6.98
CA VAL A 301 29.40 10.62 6.46
C VAL A 301 29.44 11.90 7.31
N GLN A 302 28.28 12.46 7.64
CA GLN A 302 28.19 13.66 8.47
C GLN A 302 28.70 13.41 9.90
N GLN A 303 28.39 12.26 10.50
CA GLN A 303 28.91 11.88 11.82
C GLN A 303 30.43 11.74 11.78
N GLN A 304 31.00 11.10 10.76
CA GLN A 304 32.45 11.00 10.58
C GLN A 304 33.11 12.38 10.45
N LEU A 305 32.51 13.27 9.67
CA LEU A 305 33.01 14.64 9.49
C LEU A 305 33.08 15.42 10.82
N LEU A 306 32.10 15.23 11.71
CA LEU A 306 32.03 15.92 13.01
C LEU A 306 32.78 15.19 14.15
N SER A 307 33.12 13.91 13.99
CA SER A 307 33.71 13.10 15.06
C SER A 307 35.19 13.39 15.40
N ASN A 308 35.87 14.26 14.66
CA ASN A 308 37.31 14.52 14.79
C ASN A 308 37.68 15.57 15.85
N LEU A 309 37.29 15.38 17.11
CA LEU A 309 37.60 16.28 18.23
C LEU A 309 38.92 15.94 18.96
N GLN A 310 40.02 15.66 18.26
CA GLN A 310 41.29 15.33 18.94
C GLN A 310 42.55 16.01 18.38
N PRO A 311 42.66 17.35 18.40
CA PRO A 311 43.97 17.97 18.48
C PRO A 311 44.46 17.96 19.95
N ALA A 312 45.66 17.41 20.18
CA ALA A 312 46.33 17.51 21.47
C ALA A 312 46.85 18.95 21.65
N LEU A 313 46.13 19.78 22.40
CA LEU A 313 46.56 21.13 22.77
C LEU A 313 46.80 21.21 24.28
N GLY A 314 47.98 20.78 24.76
CA GLY A 314 48.33 20.85 26.18
C GLY A 314 47.26 20.24 27.09
N ASP A 315 46.79 21.03 28.08
CA ASP A 315 45.79 20.63 29.08
C ASP A 315 44.33 20.87 28.65
N TRP A 316 44.10 21.20 27.37
CA TRP A 316 42.75 21.47 26.86
C TRP A 316 41.99 20.20 26.50
N ARG A 317 40.70 20.18 26.86
CA ARG A 317 39.73 19.16 26.45
C ARG A 317 38.60 19.80 25.66
N PHE A 318 38.25 19.18 24.54
CA PHE A 318 37.21 19.67 23.63
C PHE A 318 36.00 18.73 23.61
N ASN A 319 34.80 19.30 23.63
CA ASN A 319 33.56 18.58 23.46
C ASN A 319 32.64 19.37 22.52
N GLY A 320 32.03 18.71 21.55
CA GLY A 320 31.14 19.33 20.58
C GLY A 320 29.82 18.58 20.50
N GLU A 321 28.72 19.32 20.36
CA GLU A 321 27.38 18.77 20.23
C GLU A 321 26.67 19.41 19.03
N CYS A 322 25.93 18.60 18.27
CA CYS A 322 25.01 19.08 17.25
C CYS A 322 23.65 18.40 17.45
N ARG A 323 22.60 19.21 17.64
CA ARG A 323 21.21 18.75 17.64
C ARG A 323 20.62 19.01 16.26
N ARG A 324 20.06 17.97 15.65
CA ARG A 324 19.51 18.04 14.29
C ARG A 324 17.99 17.91 14.31
N ALA A 325 17.31 18.67 13.48
CA ALA A 325 15.86 18.62 13.29
C ALA A 325 15.43 17.54 12.29
N THR A 326 16.33 17.14 11.40
CA THR A 326 16.17 16.06 10.43
C THR A 326 17.35 15.09 10.54
N GLU A 327 17.38 14.01 9.74
CA GLU A 327 18.42 12.98 9.83
C GLU A 327 19.83 13.57 9.61
N VAL A 328 19.95 14.52 8.68
CA VAL A 328 21.15 15.30 8.40
C VAL A 328 20.85 16.78 8.53
N GLY A 329 21.79 17.55 9.08
CA GLY A 329 21.55 18.96 9.41
C GLY A 329 22.66 19.92 8.97
N GLY A 330 22.41 21.22 9.07
CA GLY A 330 23.36 22.30 8.82
C GLY A 330 24.27 22.61 10.01
N GLY A 331 24.02 22.07 11.19
CA GLY A 331 24.83 22.31 12.40
C GLY A 331 26.19 21.60 12.36
N PHE A 332 27.24 22.29 12.78
CA PHE A 332 28.61 21.79 12.84
C PHE A 332 29.45 22.39 13.95
N TYR A 333 30.54 21.69 14.26
CA TYR A 333 31.61 22.18 15.09
C TYR A 333 32.94 21.57 14.60
N ASP A 334 34.06 22.19 15.00
CA ASP A 334 35.39 21.64 14.75
C ASP A 334 36.43 22.17 15.73
N VAL A 335 37.56 21.45 15.83
CA VAL A 335 38.78 21.97 16.43
C VAL A 335 39.93 21.83 15.45
N ILE A 336 40.48 22.96 15.03
CA ILE A 336 41.52 23.02 14.01
C ILE A 336 42.85 23.35 14.70
N PRO A 337 43.85 22.46 14.67
CA PRO A 337 45.17 22.76 15.22
C PRO A 337 45.87 23.83 14.40
N LEU A 338 46.60 24.72 15.09
CA LEU A 338 47.36 25.81 14.52
C LEU A 338 48.82 25.73 15.04
N ASP A 339 49.77 26.23 14.27
CA ASP A 339 51.17 26.30 14.67
C ASP A 339 51.37 27.20 15.89
N GLY A 340 52.40 26.84 16.68
CA GLY A 340 52.84 27.61 17.84
C GLY A 340 51.94 27.43 19.07
N GLY A 341 51.43 26.21 19.30
CA GLY A 341 50.64 25.92 20.49
C GLY A 341 49.27 26.61 20.51
N ARG A 342 48.65 26.74 19.33
CA ARG A 342 47.35 27.38 19.16
C ARG A 342 46.33 26.39 18.61
N ALA A 343 45.05 26.64 18.85
CA ALA A 343 43.98 25.93 18.15
C ALA A 343 42.77 26.85 17.94
N ALA A 344 42.06 26.67 16.83
CA ALA A 344 40.76 27.30 16.61
C ALA A 344 39.64 26.33 16.98
N ILE A 345 38.74 26.76 17.85
CA ILE A 345 37.43 26.13 18.05
C ILE A 345 36.40 26.82 17.16
N VAL A 346 35.57 26.02 16.50
CA VAL A 346 34.53 26.52 15.60
C VAL A 346 33.21 25.85 15.96
N ALA A 347 32.14 26.63 16.00
CA ALA A 347 30.77 26.14 16.00
C ALA A 347 29.93 27.00 15.07
N GLY A 348 28.95 26.39 14.40
CA GLY A 348 28.08 27.12 13.51
C GLY A 348 26.95 26.27 12.93
N CYS A 349 26.03 26.94 12.27
CA CYS A 349 24.90 26.32 11.60
C CYS A 349 24.61 27.03 10.28
N VAL A 350 24.17 26.25 9.30
CA VAL A 350 23.65 26.75 8.03
C VAL A 350 22.13 26.77 8.10
N THR A 351 21.50 27.89 7.75
CA THR A 351 20.04 27.97 7.68
C THR A 351 19.45 27.00 6.65
N GLY A 352 18.28 26.46 6.96
CA GLY A 352 17.63 25.40 6.19
C GLY A 352 17.92 24.01 6.76
N ASN A 353 17.16 23.01 6.29
CA ASN A 353 17.16 21.67 6.86
C ASN A 353 17.52 20.60 5.82
N GLY A 354 17.96 19.44 6.30
CA GLY A 354 18.20 18.27 5.48
C GLY A 354 19.50 18.34 4.68
N LEU A 355 19.49 17.69 3.51
CA LEU A 355 20.69 17.48 2.71
C LEU A 355 21.33 18.78 2.17
N PRO A 356 20.58 19.80 1.70
CA PRO A 356 21.20 21.02 1.17
C PRO A 356 22.04 21.77 2.22
N SER A 357 21.53 21.98 3.44
CA SER A 357 22.28 22.66 4.50
C SER A 357 23.46 21.83 4.99
N ALA A 358 23.32 20.49 5.05
CA ALA A 358 24.42 19.58 5.35
C ALA A 358 25.59 19.64 4.34
N LEU A 359 25.31 19.85 3.05
CA LEU A 359 26.33 19.98 2.01
C LEU A 359 27.09 21.31 2.09
N VAL A 360 26.38 22.42 2.34
CA VAL A 360 27.02 23.72 2.56
C VAL A 360 27.86 23.68 3.84
N MET A 361 27.32 23.10 4.91
CA MET A 361 28.05 22.88 6.15
C MET A 361 29.36 22.12 5.91
N SER A 362 29.30 21.00 5.18
CA SER A 362 30.48 20.19 4.87
C SER A 362 31.53 20.97 4.08
N SER A 363 31.07 21.85 3.18
CA SER A 363 31.94 22.71 2.39
C SER A 363 32.62 23.77 3.25
N VAL A 364 31.87 24.45 4.12
CA VAL A 364 32.40 25.42 5.10
C VAL A 364 33.44 24.78 6.00
N LEU A 365 33.11 23.61 6.56
CA LEU A 365 34.00 22.85 7.43
C LEU A 365 35.32 22.47 6.72
N MET A 366 35.24 22.01 5.47
CA MET A 366 36.43 21.65 4.68
C MET A 366 37.25 22.88 4.25
N LEU A 367 36.62 24.00 3.94
CA LEU A 367 37.32 25.26 3.68
C LEU A 367 38.11 25.70 4.91
N LEU A 368 37.49 25.65 6.08
CA LEU A 368 38.17 25.95 7.35
C LEU A 368 39.35 24.99 7.57
N ARG A 369 39.14 23.67 7.49
CA ARG A 369 40.21 22.67 7.68
C ARG A 369 41.37 22.80 6.70
N SER A 370 41.10 23.17 5.45
CA SER A 370 42.12 23.20 4.39
C SER A 370 42.87 24.52 4.28
N ARG A 371 42.24 25.63 4.67
CA ARG A 371 42.79 26.97 4.47
C ARG A 371 43.18 27.67 5.75
N MET A 372 42.61 27.32 6.90
CA MET A 372 42.91 28.02 8.15
C MET A 372 44.41 27.95 8.43
N GLN A 373 45.06 29.12 8.43
CA GLN A 373 46.50 29.33 8.56
C GLN A 373 46.80 30.17 9.79
N ASP A 374 48.01 30.01 10.28
CA ASP A 374 48.51 30.49 11.57
C ASP A 374 48.67 32.00 11.70
N ALA A 375 48.83 32.72 10.59
CA ALA A 375 49.12 34.15 10.63
C ALA A 375 47.86 35.04 10.69
N ALA A 376 46.68 34.49 10.39
CA ALA A 376 45.44 35.28 10.28
C ALA A 376 44.64 35.23 11.59
N THR A 377 43.99 36.34 11.94
CA THR A 377 43.14 36.43 13.13
C THR A 377 41.74 35.84 12.90
N ALA A 378 40.96 35.66 13.98
CA ALA A 378 39.61 35.11 13.88
C ALA A 378 38.70 35.99 13.00
N GLY A 379 38.84 37.32 13.08
CA GLY A 379 38.09 38.26 12.25
C GLY A 379 38.47 38.21 10.77
N GLU A 380 39.76 38.09 10.47
CA GLU A 380 40.25 37.91 9.10
C GLU A 380 39.71 36.61 8.48
N TRP A 381 39.68 35.52 9.26
CA TRP A 381 39.14 34.24 8.81
C TRP A 381 37.65 34.30 8.50
N LEU A 382 36.84 34.93 9.35
CA LEU A 382 35.42 35.12 9.04
C LEU A 382 35.21 35.98 7.79
N THR A 383 36.01 37.03 7.59
CA THR A 383 35.91 37.89 6.40
C THR A 383 36.27 37.14 5.12
N ARG A 384 37.31 36.31 5.16
CA ARG A 384 37.69 35.43 4.04
C ARG A 384 36.61 34.38 3.77
N LEU A 385 36.10 33.77 4.83
CA LEU A 385 35.04 32.75 4.74
C LEU A 385 33.77 33.33 4.12
N ASP A 386 33.36 34.56 4.45
CA ASP A 386 32.22 35.23 3.80
C ASP A 386 32.39 35.32 2.28
N GLN A 387 33.58 35.65 1.81
CA GLN A 387 33.89 35.75 0.38
C GLN A 387 33.88 34.39 -0.31
N GLU A 388 34.42 33.35 0.35
CA GLU A 388 34.49 32.00 -0.19
C GLU A 388 33.15 31.26 -0.12
N CYS A 389 32.26 31.62 0.80
CA CYS A 389 30.94 31.01 0.93
C CYS A 389 29.93 31.56 -0.10
N LYS A 390 30.05 32.84 -0.50
CA LYS A 390 29.17 33.47 -1.51
C LYS A 390 28.91 32.64 -2.78
N PRO A 391 29.91 32.02 -3.45
CA PRO A 391 29.68 31.23 -4.66
C PRO A 391 29.01 29.87 -4.42
N ILE A 392 29.06 29.32 -3.20
CA ILE A 392 28.50 28.00 -2.87
C ILE A 392 27.13 28.08 -2.17
N MET A 393 26.72 29.28 -1.75
CA MET A 393 25.45 29.52 -1.05
C MET A 393 24.33 29.88 -2.03
N GLN A 394 23.13 29.34 -1.79
CA GLN A 394 21.90 29.78 -2.47
C GLN A 394 21.38 31.10 -1.85
N GLU A 395 20.51 31.83 -2.54
CA GLU A 395 20.07 33.18 -2.12
C GLU A 395 19.49 33.23 -0.69
N ASP A 396 18.86 32.14 -0.23
CA ASP A 396 18.17 32.07 1.07
C ASP A 396 18.98 31.38 2.18
N MET A 397 20.14 30.80 1.85
CA MET A 397 21.01 30.17 2.86
C MET A 397 21.89 31.22 3.54
N ARG A 398 22.12 31.04 4.83
CA ARG A 398 22.97 31.88 5.68
C ARG A 398 23.80 30.99 6.59
N VAL A 399 25.00 31.43 6.93
CA VAL A 399 25.86 30.71 7.89
C VAL A 399 26.03 31.55 9.15
N HIS A 400 25.58 31.00 10.26
CA HIS A 400 25.85 31.51 11.61
C HIS A 400 27.07 30.76 12.12
N ILE A 401 28.13 31.47 12.52
CA ILE A 401 29.41 30.84 12.86
C ILE A 401 30.19 31.67 13.87
N GLY A 402 30.79 30.99 14.83
CA GLY A 402 31.76 31.54 15.77
C GLY A 402 33.10 30.85 15.60
N ILE A 403 34.18 31.63 15.62
CA ILE A 403 35.57 31.17 15.62
C ILE A 403 36.24 31.73 16.88
N GLY A 404 36.79 30.84 17.70
CA GLY A 404 37.60 31.16 18.86
C GLY A 404 39.00 30.60 18.71
N MET A 405 40.01 31.45 18.56
CA MET A 405 41.42 31.04 18.50
C MET A 405 42.03 31.12 19.89
N ILE A 406 42.44 29.96 20.40
CA ILE A 406 43.09 29.80 21.69
C ILE A 406 44.60 29.86 21.46
N ASP A 407 45.28 30.78 22.14
CA ASP A 407 46.73 30.86 22.20
C ASP A 407 47.22 30.43 23.59
N ASN A 408 47.85 29.27 23.65
CA ASN A 408 48.28 28.69 24.92
C ASN A 408 49.54 29.36 25.48
N ASP A 409 50.40 29.90 24.62
CA ASP A 409 51.64 30.55 25.02
C ASP A 409 51.38 31.97 25.54
N ARG A 410 50.44 32.69 24.91
CA ARG A 410 50.03 34.04 25.31
C ARG A 410 48.89 34.06 26.32
N GLU A 411 48.27 32.91 26.56
CA GLU A 411 47.05 32.76 27.37
C GLU A 411 45.94 33.72 26.93
N THR A 412 45.66 33.80 25.62
CA THR A 412 44.60 34.65 25.06
C THR A 412 43.61 33.87 24.22
N LEU A 413 42.35 34.31 24.23
CA LEU A 413 41.29 33.87 23.36
C LEU A 413 40.91 35.01 22.42
N HIS A 414 41.02 34.76 21.12
CA HIS A 414 40.57 35.67 20.08
C HIS A 414 39.26 35.16 19.49
N VAL A 415 38.17 35.91 19.66
CA VAL A 415 36.85 35.49 19.20
C VAL A 415 36.32 36.44 18.14
N ALA A 416 35.82 35.85 17.06
CA ALA A 416 35.02 36.53 16.07
C ALA A 416 33.77 35.69 15.80
N MET A 417 32.62 36.34 15.66
CA MET A 417 31.34 35.68 15.43
C MET A 417 30.53 36.41 14.37
N ALA A 418 29.68 35.67 13.66
CA ALA A 418 28.73 36.16 12.67
C ALA A 418 27.39 35.44 12.84
N GLY A 419 26.29 36.16 12.74
CA GLY A 419 24.95 35.61 12.91
C GLY A 419 24.56 35.40 14.39
N GLN A 420 23.71 34.41 14.67
CA GLN A 420 23.11 34.14 15.97
C GLN A 420 24.03 33.24 16.81
N MET A 421 25.18 33.79 17.19
CA MET A 421 26.21 33.08 17.93
C MET A 421 26.51 33.79 19.24
N GLN A 422 26.85 33.01 20.26
CA GLN A 422 27.23 33.46 21.58
C GLN A 422 28.49 32.75 22.06
N LEU A 423 29.35 33.52 22.71
CA LEU A 423 30.47 33.06 23.52
C LEU A 423 30.04 33.08 25.00
N LEU A 424 30.20 31.95 25.68
CA LEU A 424 30.19 31.86 27.13
C LEU A 424 31.59 31.53 27.62
N LEU A 425 32.20 32.44 28.37
CA LEU A 425 33.51 32.27 28.98
C LEU A 425 33.36 32.20 30.50
N GLU A 426 33.69 31.05 31.07
CA GLU A 426 33.84 30.88 32.53
C GLU A 426 35.32 30.98 32.88
N HIS A 427 35.65 31.96 33.71
CA HIS A 427 37.03 32.27 34.11
C HIS A 427 37.06 32.64 35.58
N ASN A 428 37.88 31.94 36.38
CA ASN A 428 38.03 32.18 37.83
C ASN A 428 36.70 32.25 38.61
N GLY A 429 35.72 31.42 38.24
CA GLY A 429 34.39 31.39 38.89
C GLY A 429 33.44 32.52 38.48
N SER A 430 33.85 33.39 37.54
CA SER A 430 32.99 34.38 36.90
C SER A 430 32.61 33.94 35.49
N THR A 431 31.35 34.15 35.11
CA THR A 431 30.86 33.83 33.75
C THR A 431 30.59 35.13 33.01
N SER A 432 31.23 35.29 31.84
CA SER A 432 30.98 36.40 30.92
C SER A 432 30.39 35.86 29.61
N GLY A 433 29.24 36.39 29.21
CA GLY A 433 28.60 36.10 27.94
C GLY A 433 28.85 37.22 26.93
N THR A 434 29.06 36.88 25.66
CA THR A 434 29.12 37.86 24.57
C THR A 434 28.38 37.31 23.37
N GLU A 435 27.40 38.05 22.88
CA GLU A 435 26.68 37.72 21.65
C GLU A 435 27.34 38.39 20.45
N SER A 436 27.11 37.79 19.28
CA SER A 436 27.50 38.33 17.99
C SER A 436 26.66 39.58 17.66
N GLY A 437 27.34 40.65 17.26
CA GLY A 437 26.70 41.84 16.69
C GLY A 437 26.79 41.91 15.16
N ALA A 438 27.38 40.89 14.51
CA ALA A 438 27.58 40.86 13.07
C ALA A 438 26.51 40.01 12.37
N GLU A 439 26.12 40.43 11.18
CA GLU A 439 25.21 39.69 10.29
C GLU A 439 25.79 38.31 9.91
N PRO A 440 24.94 37.30 9.63
CA PRO A 440 25.42 35.99 9.19
C PRO A 440 26.07 36.07 7.80
N LEU A 441 26.94 35.10 7.52
CA LEU A 441 27.67 35.06 6.25
C LEU A 441 26.73 34.77 5.07
N GLY A 442 27.15 35.18 3.88
CA GLY A 442 26.43 34.91 2.62
C GLY A 442 25.43 36.00 2.19
N ARG A 443 25.38 37.15 2.89
CA ARG A 443 24.63 38.33 2.39
C ARG A 443 25.42 39.07 1.31
N ARG A 444 24.71 39.88 0.50
CA ARG A 444 25.33 40.75 -0.52
C ARG A 444 26.28 41.79 0.08
N SER A 445 25.99 42.27 1.29
CA SER A 445 26.85 43.20 2.02
C SER A 445 27.85 42.46 2.90
N PRO A 446 29.12 42.89 2.97
CA PRO A 446 30.14 42.25 3.81
C PRO A 446 29.75 42.35 5.28
N ALA A 447 29.92 41.27 6.04
CA ALA A 447 29.73 41.29 7.48
C ALA A 447 30.78 42.18 8.15
N SER A 448 30.36 43.14 8.98
CA SER A 448 31.29 43.93 9.80
C SER A 448 31.73 43.11 11.01
N VAL A 449 32.72 42.24 10.80
CA VAL A 449 33.22 41.35 11.85
C VAL A 449 34.07 42.15 12.83
N THR A 450 33.68 42.11 14.11
CA THR A 450 34.48 42.69 15.21
C THR A 450 35.15 41.56 16.00
N GLU A 451 36.47 41.61 16.10
CA GLU A 451 37.25 40.66 16.91
C GLU A 451 37.35 41.16 18.36
N LYS A 452 37.17 40.25 19.32
CA LYS A 452 37.34 40.50 20.75
C LYS A 452 38.40 39.57 21.32
N ILE A 453 39.22 40.10 22.23
CA ILE A 453 40.31 39.37 22.86
C ILE A 453 40.02 39.25 24.35
N TYR A 454 40.14 38.03 24.89
CA TYR A 454 39.94 37.73 26.30
C TYR A 454 41.18 37.06 26.89
N PRO A 455 41.61 37.40 28.11
CA PRO A 455 42.66 36.66 28.81
C PRO A 455 42.14 35.28 29.29
N LEU A 456 42.98 34.25 29.21
CA LEU A 456 42.64 32.85 29.53
C LEU A 456 43.38 32.28 30.77
N ALA A 457 43.96 33.10 31.64
CA ALA A 457 44.81 32.64 32.76
C ALA A 457 44.13 31.61 33.69
N GLY A 458 44.83 30.54 34.09
CA GLY A 458 44.28 29.52 35.02
C GLY A 458 43.17 28.63 34.44
N ALA A 459 42.27 28.15 35.31
CA ALA A 459 41.15 27.27 34.93
C ALA A 459 40.07 28.06 34.18
N CYS A 460 39.70 27.57 32.99
CA CYS A 460 38.71 28.24 32.17
C CYS A 460 37.89 27.26 31.33
N ARG A 461 36.65 27.66 31.02
CA ARG A 461 35.75 26.98 30.09
C ARG A 461 35.26 27.98 29.05
N VAL A 462 35.54 27.70 27.80
CA VAL A 462 35.15 28.50 26.63
C VAL A 462 34.08 27.72 25.89
N THR A 463 32.88 28.26 25.73
CA THR A 463 31.81 27.66 24.94
C THR A 463 31.38 28.60 23.83
N LEU A 464 31.43 28.13 22.59
CA LEU A 464 30.76 28.77 21.46
C LEU A 464 29.49 28.00 21.17
N GLN A 465 28.36 28.70 21.09
CA GLN A 465 27.07 28.09 20.84
C GLN A 465 26.18 29.01 20.02
N MET A 466 25.21 28.43 19.33
CA MET A 466 24.08 29.17 18.79
C MET A 466 23.23 29.72 19.95
N THR A 467 22.70 30.93 19.81
CA THR A 467 21.74 31.48 20.77
C THR A 467 20.40 30.76 20.62
N GLU A 468 19.81 30.24 21.71
CA GLU A 468 18.45 29.72 21.67
C GLU A 468 17.45 30.88 21.43
N GLY A 469 16.80 30.88 20.26
CA GLY A 469 15.56 31.59 19.94
C GLY A 469 15.38 32.99 20.52
N GLY A 470 15.99 34.00 19.88
CA GLY A 470 15.64 35.41 20.08
C GLY A 470 14.54 35.84 19.10
N ASP A 471 13.39 36.19 19.66
CA ASP A 471 12.16 36.74 19.06
C ASP A 471 12.41 37.62 17.81
N VAL A 472 11.87 37.21 16.65
CA VAL A 472 11.86 38.03 15.43
C VAL A 472 10.62 38.93 15.46
N SER A 473 10.74 40.08 16.11
CA SER A 473 9.84 41.20 15.86
C SER A 473 10.21 41.88 14.54
N ALA A 474 9.60 41.46 13.42
CA ALA A 474 9.26 42.33 12.29
C ALA A 474 8.45 41.52 11.27
N GLY A 475 7.21 41.97 11.06
CA GLY A 475 6.17 41.21 10.37
C GLY A 475 6.48 40.87 8.92
N GLU A 476 6.29 39.60 8.59
CA GLU A 476 5.61 39.12 7.40
C GLU A 476 5.05 37.74 7.77
N ALA A 477 3.71 37.62 7.76
CA ALA A 477 3.04 36.36 8.01
C ALA A 477 3.34 35.41 6.85
N LEU A 478 4.22 34.44 7.09
CA LEU A 478 4.32 33.22 6.31
C LEU A 478 3.86 32.07 7.21
N ASP A 479 2.63 31.62 6.94
CA ASP A 479 2.12 30.31 7.35
C ASP A 479 3.05 29.23 6.79
N ASP A 480 3.90 28.62 7.63
CA ASP A 480 4.09 27.16 7.70
C ASP A 480 5.22 26.79 8.68
N ALA A 481 4.90 25.86 9.58
CA ALA A 481 5.80 25.00 10.35
C ALA A 481 7.11 25.60 10.90
N MET A 482 7.08 25.98 12.18
CA MET A 482 8.26 26.17 13.03
C MET A 482 9.02 24.82 13.13
N PHE A 483 9.95 24.58 12.22
CA PHE A 483 10.89 23.46 12.34
C PHE A 483 11.80 23.71 13.55
N PRO A 484 12.16 22.69 14.36
CA PRO A 484 13.27 22.83 15.29
C PRO A 484 14.48 23.31 14.48
N GLU A 485 15.19 24.32 14.95
CA GLU A 485 16.41 24.75 14.29
C GLU A 485 17.56 23.80 14.68
N ASP A 486 18.40 23.46 13.71
CA ASP A 486 19.65 22.77 13.98
C ASP A 486 20.51 23.65 14.90
N SER A 487 20.96 23.09 16.02
CA SER A 487 21.83 23.81 16.97
C SER A 487 23.16 23.10 17.12
N SER A 488 24.20 23.89 17.35
CA SER A 488 25.56 23.40 17.52
C SER A 488 26.26 24.15 18.65
N SER A 489 27.07 23.44 19.41
CA SER A 489 27.96 24.02 20.39
C SER A 489 29.31 23.31 20.40
N ILE A 490 30.34 24.05 20.80
CA ILE A 490 31.64 23.50 21.13
C ILE A 490 32.15 24.13 22.42
N THR A 491 32.67 23.29 23.30
CA THR A 491 33.23 23.67 24.59
C THR A 491 34.68 23.22 24.68
N ALA A 492 35.58 24.16 25.01
CA ALA A 492 36.97 23.91 25.34
C ALA A 492 37.18 24.17 26.85
N CYS A 493 37.70 23.19 27.57
CA CYS A 493 38.00 23.32 29.00
C CYS A 493 39.51 23.18 29.24
N ARG A 494 40.08 24.07 30.06
CA ARG A 494 41.44 23.95 30.62
C ARG A 494 41.36 23.79 32.12
N ASN A 495 41.91 22.71 32.66
CA ASN A 495 42.00 22.51 34.10
C ASN A 495 43.18 23.32 34.67
N GLY A 496 42.95 24.08 35.73
CA GLY A 496 43.94 25.03 36.29
C GLY A 496 45.08 24.41 37.10
N GLU A 497 45.43 23.15 36.88
CA GLU A 497 46.50 22.46 37.62
C GLU A 497 47.72 22.19 36.73
N GLY A 498 48.53 23.24 36.53
CA GLY A 498 49.87 23.07 36.00
C GLY A 498 50.81 22.50 37.07
N LYS A 499 51.38 21.32 36.78
CA LYS A 499 52.58 20.72 37.42
C LYS A 499 52.50 20.36 38.92
N ARG A 500 51.88 19.22 39.21
CA ARG A 500 52.34 18.30 40.28
C ARG A 500 52.19 16.86 39.81
N HIS A 501 53.13 16.40 38.99
CA HIS A 501 53.42 14.97 38.84
C HIS A 501 54.91 14.81 38.58
N GLU A 502 55.71 15.17 39.58
CA GLU A 502 56.84 14.35 39.97
C GLU A 502 56.49 13.82 41.36
N GLU A 503 56.66 12.50 41.54
CA GLU A 503 56.53 11.74 42.79
C GLU A 503 55.09 11.56 43.33
N GLU A 504 54.47 10.43 42.98
CA GLU A 504 54.11 9.38 43.95
C GLU A 504 53.45 8.16 43.25
N GLN A 505 54.25 7.09 43.21
CA GLN A 505 53.96 5.64 43.15
C GLN A 505 53.23 5.02 41.95
#